data_AF-A0A388PIV7-F1
#
_entry.id   AF-A0A388PIV7-F1
#
_cell.length_a   1.000
_cell.length_b   1.000
_cell.length_c   1.000
_cell.angle_alpha   90.00
_cell.angle_beta   90.00
_cell.angle_gamma   90.00
#
_symmetry.space_group_name_H-M   'P 1'
#
loop_
_entity.id
_entity.type
_entity.pdbx_description
1 polymer ?
#
loop_
_entity_poly.entity_id
_entity_poly.type
_entity_poly.pdbx_seq_one_letter_code
_entity_poly.pdbx_strand_id
1 'polypeptide(L)'
;MHETSPSAPARALTPETLAKAPAIVGLYPQKRSATMPLLHLVQEDRGYITQEDMTWVAELVGVTPMQVLEVVTFYPMYVRARLAAATCASAARCPAPSAVPTR
;
A
#
# COMPACT_ATOMS: atom_id res chain seq x y z
N MET A 1 22.57 13.15 -6.88
CA MET A 1 22.15 13.34 -5.48
C MET A 1 20.69 12.89 -5.39
N HIS A 2 20.41 11.69 -4.87
CA HIS A 2 19.03 11.26 -4.61
C HIS A 2 18.63 11.86 -3.26
N GLU A 3 17.90 12.98 -3.28
CA GLU A 3 17.22 13.46 -2.07
C GLU A 3 16.07 12.49 -1.76
N THR A 4 16.35 11.46 -0.97
CA THR A 4 15.31 10.68 -0.30
C THR A 4 15.08 11.34 1.06
N SER A 5 14.31 12.43 1.02
CA SER A 5 13.80 13.13 2.19
C SER A 5 13.08 12.16 3.12
N PRO A 6 13.33 12.16 4.44
CA PRO A 6 12.69 11.26 5.39
C PRO A 6 11.31 11.81 5.74
N SER A 7 10.31 11.61 4.88
CA SER A 7 8.92 11.90 5.22
C SER A 7 8.17 10.59 5.41
N ALA A 8 7.76 10.34 6.65
CA ALA A 8 7.29 9.06 7.13
C ALA A 8 5.97 8.62 6.45
N PRO A 9 5.96 7.52 5.67
CA PRO A 9 4.72 7.00 5.05
C PRO A 9 3.74 6.49 6.11
N ALA A 10 4.25 6.07 7.27
CA ALA A 10 3.46 5.65 8.43
C ALA A 10 2.57 6.76 9.02
N ARG A 11 2.80 8.04 8.69
CA ARG A 11 1.98 9.16 9.21
C ARG A 11 0.68 9.35 8.44
N ALA A 12 0.59 8.82 7.21
CA ALA A 12 -0.53 9.03 6.30
C ALA A 12 -1.44 7.81 6.14
N LEU A 13 -0.96 6.60 6.50
CA LEU A 13 -1.74 5.37 6.44
C LEU A 13 -2.66 5.24 7.66
N THR A 14 -3.85 4.68 7.47
CA THR A 14 -4.74 4.36 8.58
C THR A 14 -4.10 3.36 9.56
N PRO A 15 -4.34 3.50 10.88
CA PRO A 15 -3.79 2.59 11.89
C PRO A 15 -4.30 1.14 11.71
N GLU A 16 -5.48 0.97 11.12
CA GLU A 16 -6.00 -0.35 10.75
C GLU A 16 -5.13 -1.06 9.71
N THR A 17 -4.66 -0.32 8.70
CA THR A 17 -3.80 -0.86 7.64
C THR A 17 -2.46 -1.31 8.20
N LEU A 18 -1.88 -0.52 9.11
CA LEU A 18 -0.64 -0.87 9.82
C LEU A 18 -0.79 -2.14 10.67
N ALA A 19 -1.94 -2.35 11.31
CA ALA A 19 -2.22 -3.55 12.10
C ALA A 19 -2.45 -4.80 11.23
N LYS A 20 -3.05 -4.64 10.04
CA LYS A 20 -3.34 -5.74 9.10
C LYS A 20 -2.10 -6.21 8.34
N ALA A 21 -1.14 -5.33 8.10
CA ALA A 21 0.08 -5.62 7.34
C ALA A 21 0.90 -6.82 7.86
N PRO A 22 1.27 -6.93 9.15
CA PRO A 22 2.02 -8.08 9.65
C PRO A 22 1.23 -9.39 9.61
N ALA A 23 -0.10 -9.33 9.76
CA ALA A 23 -0.95 -10.51 9.65
C ALA A 23 -0.88 -11.10 8.23
N ILE A 24 -0.97 -10.24 7.20
CA ILE A 24 -0.87 -10.65 5.80
C ILE A 24 0.50 -11.26 5.49
N VAL A 25 1.58 -10.66 6.00
CA VAL A 25 2.93 -11.23 5.82
C VAL A 25 3.03 -12.64 6.41
N GLY A 26 2.35 -12.90 7.53
CA GLY A 26 2.31 -14.22 8.16
C GLY A 26 1.53 -15.29 7.39
N LEU A 27 0.62 -14.91 6.48
CA LEU A 27 -0.12 -15.86 5.65
C LEU A 27 0.73 -16.48 4.53
N TYR A 28 1.81 -15.83 4.13
CA TYR A 28 2.61 -16.27 3.00
C TYR A 28 3.93 -16.90 3.45
N PRO A 29 4.26 -18.13 3.00
CA PRO A 29 5.54 -18.77 3.32
C PRO A 29 6.73 -18.02 2.67
N GLN A 30 6.48 -17.32 1.57
CA GLN A 30 7.45 -16.46 0.92
C GLN A 30 7.05 -14.99 1.10
N LYS A 31 7.86 -14.25 1.86
CA LYS A 31 7.62 -12.84 2.13
C LYS A 31 7.50 -12.00 0.85
N ARG A 32 8.29 -12.31 -0.19
CA ARG A 32 8.24 -11.63 -1.50
C ARG A 32 6.84 -11.62 -2.12
N SER A 33 6.09 -12.72 -1.97
CA SER A 33 4.73 -12.84 -2.51
C SER A 33 3.71 -11.96 -1.76
N ALA A 34 4.00 -11.59 -0.51
CA ALA A 34 3.17 -10.66 0.27
C ALA A 34 3.29 -9.20 -0.21
N THR A 35 4.21 -8.88 -1.11
CA THR A 35 4.39 -7.51 -1.64
C THR A 35 3.13 -7.02 -2.36
N MET A 36 2.50 -7.86 -3.19
CA MET A 36 1.29 -7.48 -3.92
C MET A 36 0.09 -7.16 -3.01
N PRO A 37 -0.31 -8.03 -2.06
CA PRO A 37 -1.44 -7.72 -1.17
C PRO A 37 -1.15 -6.52 -0.26
N LEU A 38 0.11 -6.29 0.14
CA LEU A 38 0.48 -5.09 0.89
C LEU A 38 0.34 -3.81 0.08
N LEU A 39 0.79 -3.80 -1.18
CA LEU A 39 0.62 -2.67 -2.08
C LEU A 39 -0.86 -2.38 -2.37
N HIS A 40 -1.67 -3.43 -2.49
CA HIS A 40 -3.11 -3.29 -2.66
C HIS A 40 -3.77 -2.58 -1.48
N LEU A 41 -3.40 -2.93 -0.23
CA LEU A 41 -3.91 -2.24 0.96
C LEU A 41 -3.54 -0.76 0.99
N VAL A 42 -2.29 -0.43 0.68
CA VAL A 42 -1.82 0.96 0.60
C VAL A 42 -2.62 1.74 -0.46
N GLN A 43 -2.85 1.12 -1.61
CA GLN A 43 -3.60 1.74 -2.70
C GLN A 43 -5.10 1.90 -2.36
N GLU A 44 -5.70 1.00 -1.59
CA GLU A 44 -7.09 1.12 -1.15
C GLU A 44 -7.26 2.29 -0.16
N ASP A 45 -6.30 2.48 0.74
CA ASP A 45 -6.32 3.55 1.74
C ASP A 45 -6.08 4.94 1.12
N ARG A 46 -5.10 5.03 0.21
CA ARG A 46 -4.62 6.32 -0.33
C ARG A 46 -5.09 6.63 -1.75
N GLY A 47 -5.48 5.62 -2.52
CA GLY A 47 -5.82 5.69 -3.94
C GLY A 47 -4.62 5.71 -4.90
N TYR A 48 -3.40 5.85 -4.40
CA TYR A 48 -2.15 5.87 -5.17
C TYR A 48 -0.97 5.44 -4.30
N ILE A 49 0.11 4.99 -4.93
CA ILE A 49 1.31 4.49 -4.25
C ILE A 49 2.47 5.46 -4.46
N THR A 50 3.07 5.95 -3.36
CA THR A 50 4.27 6.78 -3.44
C THR A 50 5.55 5.96 -3.31
N GLN A 51 6.69 6.60 -3.59
CA GLN A 51 8.01 5.99 -3.39
C GLN A 51 8.28 5.63 -1.92
N GLU A 52 7.75 6.43 -0.99
CA GLU A 52 7.89 6.20 0.45
C GLU A 52 7.11 4.96 0.88
N ASP A 53 5.88 4.78 0.37
CA ASP A 53 5.05 3.62 0.67
C ASP A 53 5.74 2.32 0.20
N MET A 54 6.40 2.36 -0.97
CA MET A 54 7.18 1.23 -1.48
C MET A 54 8.37 0.89 -0.58
N THR A 55 9.08 1.90 -0.05
CA THR A 55 10.19 1.68 0.88
C THR A 55 9.72 1.05 2.18
N TRP A 56 8.58 1.50 2.72
CA TRP A 56 8.00 0.92 3.93
C TRP A 56 7.56 -0.54 3.74
N VAL A 57 6.89 -0.85 2.62
CA VAL A 57 6.54 -2.24 2.28
C VAL A 57 7.80 -3.10 2.13
N ALA A 58 8.86 -2.55 1.55
CA ALA A 58 10.13 -3.24 1.38
C ALA A 58 10.79 -3.59 2.73
N GLU A 59 10.79 -2.66 3.69
CA GLU A 59 11.28 -2.88 5.05
C GLU A 59 10.47 -3.96 5.79
N LEU A 60 9.14 -3.94 5.66
CA LEU A 60 8.26 -4.92 6.31
C LEU A 60 8.49 -6.34 5.80
N VAL A 61 8.67 -6.48 4.49
CA VAL A 61 8.85 -7.75 3.80
C VAL A 61 10.32 -8.24 3.87
N GLY A 62 11.26 -7.33 4.08
CA GLY A 62 12.70 -7.59 4.06
C GLY A 62 13.26 -7.72 2.64
N VAL A 63 12.74 -6.94 1.69
CA VAL A 63 13.18 -6.89 0.29
C VAL A 63 13.77 -5.52 -0.04
N THR A 64 14.40 -5.40 -1.20
CA THR A 64 14.89 -4.09 -1.66
C THR A 64 13.73 -3.26 -2.22
N PRO A 65 13.74 -1.93 -2.07
CA PRO A 65 12.73 -1.05 -2.67
C PRO A 65 12.70 -1.18 -4.20
N MET A 66 13.83 -1.56 -4.80
CA MET A 66 13.94 -1.84 -6.24
C MET A 66 13.05 -3.02 -6.67
N GLN A 67 12.97 -4.09 -5.87
CA GLN A 67 12.11 -5.24 -6.17
C GLN A 67 10.63 -4.85 -6.09
N VAL A 68 10.26 -4.00 -5.13
CA VAL A 68 8.88 -3.47 -5.01
C VAL A 68 8.55 -2.58 -6.21
N LEU A 69 9.49 -1.74 -6.63
CA LEU A 69 9.35 -0.89 -7.81
C LEU A 69 9.15 -1.69 -9.10
N GLU A 70 9.88 -2.81 -9.25
CA GLU A 70 9.72 -3.72 -10.38
C GLU A 70 8.30 -4.28 -10.44
N VAL A 71 7.76 -4.76 -9.31
CA VAL A 71 6.37 -5.25 -9.20
C VAL A 71 5.36 -4.16 -9.56
N VAL A 72 5.52 -2.96 -9.00
CA VAL A 72 4.62 -1.83 -9.27
C VAL A 72 4.64 -1.42 -10.75
N THR A 73 5.81 -1.50 -11.39
CA THR A 73 5.94 -1.16 -12.82
C THR A 73 5.43 -2.28 -13.72
N PHE A 74 5.59 -3.53 -13.30
CA PHE A 74 5.11 -4.70 -14.03
C PHE A 74 3.58 -4.79 -14.06
N TYR A 75 2.92 -4.41 -12.96
CA TYR A 75 1.47 -4.45 -12.84
C TYR A 75 0.84 -3.07 -13.05
N PRO A 76 0.17 -2.81 -14.21
CA PRO A 76 -0.38 -1.50 -14.54
C PRO A 76 -1.54 -1.05 -13.64
N MET A 77 -2.07 -1.91 -12.77
CA MET A 77 -3.12 -1.56 -11.81
C MET A 77 -2.63 -0.62 -10.70
N TYR A 78 -1.32 -0.56 -10.45
CA TYR A 78 -0.73 0.29 -9.42
C TYR A 78 -0.49 1.69 -9.96
N VAL A 79 -1.26 2.66 -9.45
CA VAL A 79 -1.18 4.06 -9.87
C VAL A 79 -0.18 4.80 -8.97
N ARG A 80 0.85 5.39 -9.57
CA ARG A 80 1.99 6.02 -8.87
C ARG A 80 1.85 7.54 -8.72
N ALA A 81 0.99 8.14 -9.53
CA ALA A 81 0.71 9.57 -9.54
C ALA A 81 -0.79 9.76 -9.61
N ARG A 82 -1.32 10.73 -8.86
CA ARG A 82 -2.75 11.08 -8.91
C ARG A 82 -3.06 11.53 -10.34
N LEU A 83 -3.61 10.62 -11.14
CA LEU A 83 -4.16 10.98 -12.45
C LEU A 83 -5.26 11.98 -12.16
N ALA A 84 -5.09 13.21 -12.65
CA ALA A 84 -6.05 14.28 -12.45
C ALA A 84 -7.46 13.76 -12.79
N ALA A 85 -8.34 13.92 -11.82
CA ALA A 85 -9.71 13.42 -11.75
C ALA A 85 -10.40 13.11 -13.09
N ALA A 86 -10.71 11.83 -13.32
CA ALA A 86 -11.97 11.44 -13.93
C ALA A 86 -13.01 11.25 -12.82
N THR A 87 -13.49 12.34 -12.24
CA THR A 87 -14.68 12.32 -11.40
C THR A 87 -15.89 12.10 -12.29
N CYS A 88 -16.49 10.90 -12.23
CA CYS A 88 -17.93 10.76 -12.34
C CYS A 88 -18.40 9.68 -11.35
N ALA A 89 -19.09 10.16 -10.33
CA ALA A 89 -19.96 9.48 -9.38
C ALA A 89 -20.27 7.99 -9.60
N SER A 90 -19.90 7.17 -8.62
CA SER A 90 -20.87 6.24 -8.02
C SER A 90 -20.68 6.22 -6.50
N ALA A 91 -21.62 6.89 -5.84
CA ALA A 91 -21.86 6.87 -4.41
C ALA A 91 -22.43 5.52 -3.92
N ALA A 92 -21.95 4.39 -4.45
CA ALA A 92 -22.44 3.04 -4.11
C ALA A 92 -21.34 2.04 -3.72
N ARG A 93 -20.10 2.50 -3.55
CA ARG A 93 -19.02 1.65 -3.02
C ARG A 93 -18.02 2.45 -2.19
N CYS A 94 -18.53 3.18 -1.20
CA CYS A 94 -17.81 3.28 0.07
C CYS A 94 -18.09 1.97 0.82
N PRO A 95 -17.17 0.99 0.85
CA PRO A 95 -17.18 0.11 2.01
C PRO A 95 -16.78 0.99 3.20
N ALA A 96 -17.72 1.18 4.12
CA ALA A 96 -17.42 1.70 5.44
C ALA A 96 -16.21 0.94 6.03
N PRO A 97 -15.36 1.61 6.83
CA PRO A 97 -14.27 0.91 7.50
C PRO A 97 -14.85 -0.25 8.30
N SER A 98 -14.13 -1.37 8.27
CA SER A 98 -14.48 -2.61 8.96
C SER A 98 -14.77 -2.38 10.44
N ALA A 99 -16.04 -2.09 10.75
CA ALA A 99 -16.58 -2.22 12.09
C ALA A 99 -16.63 -3.72 12.41
N VAL A 100 -15.58 -4.22 13.04
CA VAL A 100 -15.59 -5.50 13.72
C VAL A 100 -16.28 -5.29 15.08
N PRO A 101 -17.46 -5.86 15.35
CA PRO A 101 -17.99 -5.88 16.70
C PRO A 101 -17.16 -6.87 17.53
N THR A 102 -16.21 -6.37 18.31
CA THR A 102 -15.67 -7.14 19.43
C THR A 102 -16.63 -6.96 20.61
N ARG A 103 -17.53 -7.96 20.74
CA ARG A 103 -18.32 -8.32 21.92
C ARG A 103 -19.57 -7.50 22.24
#